data_AF-A0AAE1S5V1-F1
#
_entry.id   AF-A0AAE1S5V1-F1
#
_cell.length_a   1.000
_cell.length_b   1.000
_cell.length_c   1.000
_cell.angle_alpha   90.00
_cell.angle_beta   90.00
_cell.angle_gamma   90.00
#
_symmetry.space_group_name_H-M   'P 1'
#
loop_
_entity.id
_entity.type
_entity.pdbx_description
1 polymer ?
#
loop_
_entity_poly.entity_id
_entity_poly.type
_entity_poly.pdbx_seq_one_letter_code
_entity_poly.pdbx_strand_id
1 'polypeptide(L)'
;MVSGLPAIATDILSPALGAIYGVAGDSVTQLFQAMLDRLESCILQIHDQNFGSLGMDADMDNNASPYMEELQKSILHFRSEFLSRLLPSSSSSITTGSETICTRLVRSMASRVLIFFIRHASLVRPLSESGKLRLARDMAELELAVGQNLFPVEQLGAPYRALRAVRPVIFLETSQFSSSLLRQDLPPSVILHHLYSRGPEELQSPLQRNRLTPMQYSLWMDSQGEDQIWKGIKATLDDYAAKVRSRGDKEFSPVYPLMMEIGSSLSGIVRGRCTAGKCPSNFNSNNVFTDELIADYIFHFFS
;
A
#
# COMPACT_ATOMS: atom_id res chain seq x y z
N MET A 1 -33.76 12.85 -1.89
CA MET A 1 -34.72 12.20 -2.81
C MET A 1 -36.15 12.12 -2.25
N VAL A 2 -36.51 12.86 -1.19
CA VAL A 2 -37.86 12.82 -0.59
C VAL A 2 -38.38 14.22 -0.21
N SER A 3 -37.70 15.27 -0.67
CA SER A 3 -38.11 16.66 -0.40
C SER A 3 -39.38 16.97 -1.19
N GLY A 4 -40.54 16.95 -0.53
CA GLY A 4 -41.83 17.35 -1.10
C GLY A 4 -42.95 16.30 -1.02
N LEU A 5 -42.70 15.11 -0.49
CA LEU A 5 -43.75 14.09 -0.28
C LEU A 5 -44.43 14.26 1.09
N PRO A 6 -45.75 14.02 1.21
CA PRO A 6 -46.41 13.89 2.51
C PRO A 6 -45.73 12.83 3.39
N ALA A 7 -45.67 13.05 4.71
CA ALA A 7 -44.96 12.16 5.65
C ALA A 7 -45.40 10.69 5.54
N ILE A 8 -46.70 10.45 5.38
CA ILE A 8 -47.28 9.10 5.21
C ILE A 8 -46.75 8.41 3.95
N ALA A 9 -46.62 9.13 2.84
CA ALA A 9 -46.07 8.57 1.59
C ALA A 9 -44.56 8.29 1.72
N THR A 10 -43.85 9.12 2.49
CA THR A 10 -42.42 8.91 2.78
C THR A 10 -42.20 7.64 3.58
N ASP A 11 -42.97 7.43 4.65
CA ASP A 11 -42.85 6.26 5.52
C ASP A 11 -43.17 4.95 4.78
N ILE A 12 -44.17 4.97 3.90
CA ILE A 12 -44.55 3.79 3.09
C ILE A 12 -43.48 3.46 2.04
N LEU A 13 -42.90 4.48 1.38
CA LEU A 13 -41.93 4.28 0.30
C LEU A 13 -40.49 4.06 0.80
N SER A 14 -40.18 4.49 2.03
CA SER A 14 -38.83 4.43 2.59
C SER A 14 -38.21 3.02 2.57
N PRO A 15 -38.90 1.94 2.98
CA PRO A 15 -38.33 0.59 2.92
C PRO A 15 -38.00 0.14 1.49
N ALA A 16 -38.88 0.41 0.53
CA ALA A 16 -38.67 0.04 -0.87
C ALA A 16 -37.51 0.84 -1.49
N LEU A 17 -37.43 2.14 -1.22
CA LEU A 17 -36.32 3.00 -1.64
C LEU A 17 -35.00 2.57 -0.98
N GLY A 18 -35.03 2.18 0.28
CA GLY A 18 -33.88 1.63 1.00
C GLY A 18 -33.38 0.34 0.37
N ALA A 19 -34.27 -0.58 0.01
CA ALA A 19 -33.92 -1.82 -0.68
C ALA A 19 -33.29 -1.55 -2.06
N ILE A 20 -33.88 -0.65 -2.85
CA ILE A 20 -33.33 -0.25 -4.16
C ILE A 20 -31.95 0.40 -3.99
N TYR A 21 -31.80 1.27 -2.99
CA TYR A 21 -30.51 1.90 -2.69
C TYR A 21 -29.45 0.87 -2.27
N GLY A 22 -29.83 -0.13 -1.48
CA GLY A 22 -28.96 -1.25 -1.10
C GLY A 22 -28.46 -2.01 -2.32
N VAL A 23 -29.38 -2.48 -3.17
CA VAL A 23 -29.02 -3.22 -4.40
C VAL A 23 -28.13 -2.39 -5.34
N ALA A 24 -28.45 -1.10 -5.52
CA ALA A 24 -27.62 -0.19 -6.31
C ALA A 24 -26.23 0.00 -5.69
N GLY A 25 -26.17 0.16 -4.36
CA GLY A 25 -24.92 0.29 -3.60
C GLY A 25 -24.03 -0.94 -3.74
N ASP A 26 -24.61 -2.13 -3.61
CA ASP A 26 -23.90 -3.40 -3.74
C ASP A 26 -23.34 -3.58 -5.16
N SER A 27 -24.16 -3.29 -6.18
CA SER A 27 -23.74 -3.40 -7.59
C SER A 27 -22.57 -2.47 -7.92
N VAL A 28 -22.62 -1.22 -7.43
CA VAL A 28 -21.53 -0.26 -7.62
C VAL A 28 -20.30 -0.71 -6.83
N THR A 29 -20.47 -1.17 -5.60
CA THR A 29 -19.37 -1.67 -4.76
C THR A 29 -18.63 -2.84 -5.43
N GLN A 30 -19.36 -3.78 -6.04
CA GLN A 30 -18.77 -4.89 -6.80
C GLN A 30 -17.98 -4.42 -8.04
N LEU A 31 -18.49 -3.42 -8.76
CA LEU A 31 -17.77 -2.82 -9.90
C LEU A 31 -16.43 -2.22 -9.45
N PHE A 32 -16.42 -1.46 -8.35
CA PHE A 32 -15.21 -0.88 -7.79
C PHE A 32 -14.24 -1.96 -7.30
N GLN A 33 -14.75 -3.04 -6.72
CA GLN A 33 -13.90 -4.15 -6.28
C GLN A 33 -13.22 -4.85 -7.47
N ALA A 34 -13.98 -5.19 -8.51
CA ALA A 34 -13.41 -5.80 -9.71
C ALA A 34 -12.34 -4.91 -10.36
N MET A 35 -12.56 -3.58 -10.33
CA MET A 35 -11.55 -2.64 -10.81
C MET A 35 -10.32 -2.61 -9.90
N LEU A 36 -10.50 -2.60 -8.59
CA LEU A 36 -9.39 -2.65 -7.64
C LEU A 36 -8.55 -3.92 -7.82
N ASP A 37 -9.18 -5.08 -7.94
CA ASP A 37 -8.51 -6.37 -8.19
C ASP A 37 -7.67 -6.33 -9.48
N ARG A 38 -8.20 -5.68 -10.53
CA ARG A 38 -7.45 -5.46 -11.77
C ARG A 38 -6.22 -4.58 -11.55
N LEU A 39 -6.35 -3.47 -10.83
CA LEU A 39 -5.23 -2.57 -10.54
C LEU A 39 -4.17 -3.25 -9.67
N GLU A 40 -4.57 -4.00 -8.65
CA GLU A 40 -3.66 -4.78 -7.81
C GLU A 40 -2.94 -5.86 -8.63
N SER A 41 -3.65 -6.54 -9.55
CA SER A 41 -3.05 -7.50 -10.47
C SER A 41 -2.00 -6.87 -11.37
N CYS A 42 -2.23 -5.65 -11.89
CA CYS A 42 -1.21 -4.90 -12.63
C CYS A 42 -0.01 -4.58 -11.73
N ILE A 43 -0.22 -4.08 -10.52
CA ILE A 43 0.88 -3.74 -9.60
C ILE A 43 1.71 -4.98 -9.23
N LEU A 44 1.09 -6.15 -9.06
CA LEU A 44 1.81 -7.38 -8.72
C LEU A 44 2.86 -7.78 -9.77
N GLN A 45 2.67 -7.42 -11.04
CA GLN A 45 3.63 -7.67 -12.12
C GLN A 45 4.97 -6.94 -11.90
N ILE A 46 5.06 -6.00 -10.94
CA ILE A 46 6.34 -5.41 -10.52
C ILE A 46 7.34 -6.48 -10.09
N HIS A 47 6.87 -7.62 -9.55
CA HIS A 47 7.73 -8.73 -9.11
C HIS A 47 8.23 -9.60 -10.27
N ASP A 48 7.65 -9.47 -11.46
CA ASP A 48 8.11 -10.15 -12.68
C ASP A 48 9.20 -9.33 -13.40
N GLN A 49 9.39 -8.06 -13.01
CA GLN A 49 10.38 -7.17 -13.62
C GLN A 49 11.75 -7.32 -12.96
N ASN A 50 12.82 -7.20 -13.75
CA ASN A 50 14.18 -7.21 -13.24
C ASN A 50 14.64 -5.79 -12.82
N PHE A 51 14.54 -5.48 -11.53
CA PHE A 51 15.05 -4.25 -10.92
C PHE A 51 16.52 -4.35 -10.43
N GLY A 52 17.15 -5.51 -10.58
CA GLY A 52 18.53 -5.76 -10.14
C GLY A 52 19.59 -5.65 -11.22
N SER A 53 19.22 -5.43 -12.48
CA SER A 53 20.16 -5.40 -13.61
C SER A 53 21.24 -4.33 -13.44
N LEU A 54 22.52 -4.73 -13.57
CA LEU A 54 23.72 -3.91 -13.44
C LEU A 54 24.37 -3.69 -14.82
N GLY A 55 23.84 -2.74 -15.60
CA GLY A 55 24.54 -2.17 -16.77
C GLY A 55 24.07 -2.65 -18.16
N MET A 56 24.17 -1.73 -19.14
CA MET A 56 24.01 -1.80 -20.62
C MET A 56 22.79 -2.54 -21.23
N ASP A 57 22.36 -3.68 -20.66
CA ASP A 57 21.08 -4.37 -20.92
C ASP A 57 19.93 -3.80 -20.08
N ALA A 58 20.22 -2.84 -19.20
CA ALA A 58 19.23 -1.83 -18.88
C ALA A 58 19.04 -1.01 -20.15
N ASP A 59 18.31 -1.56 -21.11
CA ASP A 59 17.80 -0.79 -22.23
C ASP A 59 17.33 0.52 -21.62
N MET A 60 17.88 1.61 -22.14
CA MET A 60 17.40 2.96 -21.90
C MET A 60 16.02 3.09 -22.55
N ASP A 61 15.15 2.12 -22.27
CA ASP A 61 13.73 2.20 -22.50
C ASP A 61 13.29 3.27 -21.52
N ASN A 62 13.38 4.50 -22.02
CA ASN A 62 12.84 5.69 -21.42
C ASN A 62 11.31 5.65 -21.47
N ASN A 63 10.74 4.46 -21.50
CA ASN A 63 9.35 4.13 -21.52
C ASN A 63 8.93 3.71 -20.10
N ALA A 64 7.64 3.88 -19.84
CA ALA A 64 7.03 3.45 -18.60
C ALA A 64 7.25 1.94 -18.41
N SER A 65 7.33 1.46 -17.16
CA SER A 65 7.34 0.02 -16.94
C SER A 65 6.05 -0.59 -17.53
N PRO A 66 6.10 -1.77 -18.16
CA PRO A 66 4.96 -2.32 -18.91
C PRO A 66 3.71 -2.50 -18.04
N TYR A 67 3.91 -2.89 -16.78
CA TYR A 67 2.82 -3.00 -15.81
C TYR A 67 2.20 -1.65 -15.45
N MET A 68 2.99 -0.57 -15.47
CA MET A 68 2.53 0.79 -15.20
C MET A 68 1.74 1.36 -16.37
N GLU A 69 2.15 1.06 -17.61
CA GLU A 69 1.33 1.37 -18.80
C GLU A 69 -0.03 0.69 -18.74
N GLU A 70 -0.07 -0.59 -18.38
CA GLU A 70 -1.31 -1.36 -18.27
C GLU A 70 -2.20 -0.82 -17.13
N LEU A 71 -1.58 -0.43 -16.02
CA LEU A 71 -2.26 0.23 -14.90
C LEU A 71 -2.90 1.55 -15.36
N GLN A 72 -2.15 2.40 -16.06
CA GLN A 72 -2.63 3.68 -16.59
C GLN A 72 -3.78 3.49 -17.58
N LYS A 73 -3.65 2.55 -18.52
CA LYS A 73 -4.71 2.20 -19.48
C LYS A 73 -5.98 1.74 -18.76
N SER A 74 -5.82 0.88 -17.76
CA SER A 74 -6.93 0.38 -16.93
C SER A 74 -7.63 1.52 -16.17
N ILE A 75 -6.87 2.42 -15.54
CA ILE A 75 -7.39 3.60 -14.84
C ILE A 75 -8.14 4.53 -15.79
N LEU A 76 -7.54 4.84 -16.94
CA LEU A 76 -8.12 5.75 -17.93
C LEU A 76 -9.41 5.19 -18.54
N HIS A 77 -9.42 3.89 -18.85
CA HIS A 77 -10.61 3.19 -19.30
C HIS A 77 -11.72 3.23 -18.24
N PHE A 78 -11.38 2.98 -16.96
CA PHE A 78 -12.35 3.05 -15.88
C PHE A 78 -12.94 4.46 -15.73
N ARG A 79 -12.10 5.48 -15.89
CA ARG A 79 -12.50 6.88 -15.85
C ARG A 79 -13.46 7.24 -16.98
N SER A 80 -13.17 6.83 -18.22
CA SER A 80 -13.95 7.16 -19.40
C SER A 80 -15.28 6.42 -19.44
N GLU A 81 -15.29 5.13 -19.13
CA GLU A 81 -16.48 4.28 -19.26
C GLU A 81 -17.42 4.35 -18.06
N PHE A 82 -16.87 4.39 -16.84
CA PHE A 82 -17.67 4.25 -15.61
C PHE A 82 -17.72 5.55 -14.81
N LEU A 83 -16.58 6.11 -14.42
CA LEU A 83 -16.58 7.28 -13.52
C LEU A 83 -17.17 8.53 -14.16
N SER A 84 -17.08 8.68 -15.49
CA SER A 84 -17.74 9.78 -16.23
C SER A 84 -19.26 9.77 -16.07
N ARG A 85 -19.86 8.59 -15.84
CA ARG A 85 -21.31 8.40 -15.67
C ARG A 85 -21.72 8.35 -14.19
N LEU A 86 -20.85 7.84 -13.33
CA LEU A 86 -21.11 7.63 -11.89
C LEU A 86 -20.79 8.84 -11.03
N LEU A 87 -19.91 9.73 -11.48
CA LEU A 87 -19.55 10.96 -10.76
C LEU A 87 -20.30 12.15 -11.36
N PRO A 88 -20.92 13.02 -10.54
CA PRO A 88 -21.57 14.23 -11.03
C PRO A 88 -20.57 15.09 -11.84
N SER A 89 -20.95 15.56 -13.02
CA SER A 89 -20.10 16.35 -13.92
C SER A 89 -19.72 17.75 -13.40
N SER A 90 -20.00 18.06 -12.13
CA SER A 90 -19.89 19.41 -11.56
C SER A 90 -18.57 19.59 -10.81
N SER A 91 -17.62 20.21 -11.49
CA SER A 91 -16.34 20.75 -11.02
C SER A 91 -16.45 21.87 -9.97
N SER A 92 -17.50 21.92 -9.15
CA SER A 92 -17.74 23.07 -8.25
C SER A 92 -18.38 22.78 -6.89
N SER A 93 -18.58 21.51 -6.47
CA SER A 93 -19.20 21.25 -5.14
C SER A 93 -18.61 20.12 -4.29
N ILE A 94 -17.30 19.83 -4.40
CA ILE A 94 -16.60 19.11 -3.31
C ILE A 94 -16.59 19.98 -2.03
N THR A 95 -16.92 21.27 -2.13
CA THR A 95 -17.05 22.23 -1.02
C THR A 95 -18.38 22.18 -0.27
N THR A 96 -19.36 21.35 -0.68
CA THR A 96 -20.63 21.19 0.05
C THR A 96 -20.90 19.74 0.41
N GLY A 97 -20.24 19.27 1.49
CA GLY A 97 -20.73 18.35 2.53
C GLY A 97 -21.47 17.04 2.23
N SER A 98 -21.85 16.72 0.99
CA SER A 98 -22.63 15.52 0.64
C SER A 98 -21.75 14.53 -0.11
N GLU A 99 -20.95 13.81 0.65
CA GLU A 99 -20.14 12.70 0.16
C GLU A 99 -21.04 11.58 -0.39
N THR A 100 -20.92 11.26 -1.69
CA THR A 100 -21.68 10.16 -2.31
C THR A 100 -20.96 8.83 -2.13
N ILE A 101 -21.69 7.72 -2.19
CA ILE A 101 -21.10 6.37 -2.17
C ILE A 101 -20.01 6.20 -3.24
N CYS A 102 -20.23 6.71 -4.47
CA CYS A 102 -19.24 6.67 -5.54
C CYS A 102 -17.98 7.45 -5.15
N THR A 103 -18.10 8.67 -4.62
CA THR A 103 -16.92 9.46 -4.21
C THR A 103 -16.13 8.79 -3.08
N ARG A 104 -16.82 8.10 -2.16
CA ARG A 104 -16.18 7.29 -1.10
C ARG A 104 -15.40 6.12 -1.68
N LEU A 105 -16.03 5.36 -2.57
CA LEU A 105 -15.43 4.18 -3.21
C LEU A 105 -14.22 4.58 -4.07
N VAL A 106 -14.32 5.64 -4.87
CA VAL A 106 -13.19 6.17 -5.65
C VAL A 106 -12.03 6.58 -4.75
N ARG A 107 -12.31 7.34 -3.68
CA ARG A 107 -11.26 7.75 -2.72
C ARG A 107 -10.60 6.55 -2.06
N SER A 108 -11.40 5.56 -1.63
CA SER A 108 -10.90 4.33 -1.00
C SER A 108 -10.02 3.53 -1.96
N MET A 109 -10.47 3.35 -3.20
CA MET A 109 -9.72 2.67 -4.25
C MET A 109 -8.40 3.39 -4.55
N ALA A 110 -8.43 4.72 -4.75
CA ALA A 110 -7.22 5.51 -5.00
C ALA A 110 -6.23 5.42 -3.82
N SER A 111 -6.71 5.52 -2.58
CA SER A 111 -5.91 5.32 -1.36
C SER A 111 -5.25 3.94 -1.36
N ARG A 112 -6.05 2.88 -1.61
CA ARG A 112 -5.59 1.50 -1.62
C ARG A 112 -4.52 1.25 -2.69
N VAL A 113 -4.73 1.75 -3.90
CA VAL A 113 -3.77 1.64 -5.02
C VAL A 113 -2.41 2.21 -4.64
N LEU A 114 -2.37 3.39 -3.99
CA LEU A 114 -1.10 3.98 -3.53
C LEU A 114 -0.42 3.14 -2.45
N ILE A 115 -1.17 2.69 -1.44
CA ILE A 115 -0.62 1.87 -0.35
C ILE A 115 -0.10 0.53 -0.87
N PHE A 116 -0.87 -0.12 -1.74
CA PHE A 116 -0.53 -1.41 -2.33
C PHE A 116 0.74 -1.29 -3.18
N PHE A 117 0.82 -0.27 -4.03
CA PHE A 117 2.04 0.02 -4.78
C PHE A 117 3.25 0.24 -3.86
N ILE A 118 3.13 1.09 -2.83
CA ILE A 118 4.22 1.37 -1.88
C ILE A 118 4.70 0.08 -1.19
N ARG A 119 3.78 -0.79 -0.78
CA ARG A 119 4.12 -2.08 -0.19
C ARG A 119 4.91 -2.93 -1.15
N HIS A 120 4.41 -3.15 -2.36
CA HIS A 120 5.06 -4.02 -3.33
C HIS A 120 6.40 -3.45 -3.83
N ALA A 121 6.49 -2.13 -4.01
CA ALA A 121 7.74 -1.42 -4.27
C ALA A 121 8.80 -1.65 -3.18
N SER A 122 8.39 -1.71 -1.92
CA SER A 122 9.30 -1.95 -0.78
C SER A 122 9.72 -3.41 -0.64
N LEU A 123 9.02 -4.34 -1.32
CA LEU A 123 9.37 -5.76 -1.36
C LEU A 123 10.32 -6.11 -2.52
N VAL A 124 10.56 -5.17 -3.45
CA VAL A 124 11.44 -5.40 -4.61
C VAL A 124 12.88 -5.61 -4.15
N ARG A 125 13.44 -6.76 -4.52
CA ARG A 125 14.84 -7.13 -4.28
C ARG A 125 15.27 -8.19 -5.30
N PRO A 126 16.50 -8.11 -5.88
CA PRO A 126 17.50 -7.06 -5.73
C PRO A 126 17.08 -5.72 -6.36
N LEU A 127 17.61 -4.61 -5.85
CA LEU A 127 17.32 -3.25 -6.31
C LEU A 127 18.62 -2.51 -6.63
N SER A 128 18.93 -2.33 -7.91
CA SER A 128 20.12 -1.60 -8.38
C SER A 128 19.86 -0.09 -8.46
N GLU A 129 20.89 0.72 -8.74
CA GLU A 129 20.73 2.17 -8.93
C GLU A 129 19.79 2.51 -10.11
N SER A 130 19.90 1.78 -11.23
CA SER A 130 18.96 1.91 -12.35
C SER A 130 17.55 1.47 -11.96
N GLY A 131 17.43 0.41 -11.16
CA GLY A 131 16.15 -0.04 -10.58
C GLY A 131 15.49 1.03 -9.70
N LYS A 132 16.27 1.75 -8.86
CA LYS A 132 15.76 2.87 -8.05
C LYS A 132 15.22 4.00 -8.92
N LEU A 133 15.94 4.38 -9.99
CA LEU A 133 15.49 5.41 -10.92
C LEU A 133 14.19 5.00 -11.64
N ARG A 134 14.10 3.74 -12.09
CA ARG A 134 12.88 3.19 -12.69
C ARG A 134 11.71 3.22 -11.70
N LEU A 135 11.92 2.78 -10.47
CA LEU A 135 10.88 2.80 -9.43
C LEU A 135 10.42 4.23 -9.07
N ALA A 136 11.35 5.19 -9.05
CA ALA A 136 11.03 6.61 -8.81
C ALA A 136 10.15 7.21 -9.92
N ARG A 137 10.40 6.78 -11.17
CA ARG A 137 9.60 7.13 -12.34
C ARG A 137 8.21 6.48 -12.26
N ASP A 138 8.14 5.18 -11.99
CA ASP A 138 6.87 4.46 -11.81
C ASP A 138 6.00 5.14 -10.74
N MET A 139 6.59 5.62 -9.63
CA MET A 139 5.88 6.42 -8.62
C MET A 139 5.32 7.73 -9.18
N ALA A 140 6.03 8.41 -10.09
CA ALA A 140 5.59 9.68 -10.67
C ALA A 140 4.47 9.48 -11.66
N GLU A 141 4.57 8.42 -12.46
CA GLU A 141 3.52 7.98 -13.36
C GLU A 141 2.27 7.54 -12.61
N LEU A 142 2.40 6.78 -11.52
CA LEU A 142 1.29 6.43 -10.65
C LEU A 142 0.61 7.66 -10.04
N GLU A 143 1.40 8.59 -9.49
CA GLU A 143 0.93 9.85 -8.91
C GLU A 143 0.11 10.65 -9.93
N LEU A 144 0.61 10.75 -11.17
CA LEU A 144 -0.07 11.42 -12.27
C LEU A 144 -1.37 10.70 -12.68
N ALA A 145 -1.31 9.39 -12.88
CA ALA A 145 -2.43 8.58 -13.33
C ALA A 145 -3.61 8.64 -12.34
N VAL A 146 -3.31 8.49 -11.04
CA VAL A 146 -4.31 8.57 -9.97
C VAL A 146 -4.87 10.00 -9.85
N GLY A 147 -4.00 11.01 -9.86
CA GLY A 147 -4.40 12.41 -9.68
C GLY A 147 -5.29 12.94 -10.81
N GLN A 148 -5.01 12.54 -12.06
CA GLN A 148 -5.77 13.00 -13.22
C GLN A 148 -7.06 12.21 -13.44
N ASN A 149 -7.05 10.90 -13.16
CA ASN A 149 -8.10 10.00 -13.64
C ASN A 149 -8.90 9.30 -12.54
N LEU A 150 -8.40 9.19 -11.31
CA LEU A 150 -9.15 8.58 -10.20
C LEU A 150 -9.64 9.62 -9.20
N PHE A 151 -8.72 10.25 -8.47
CA PHE A 151 -9.04 11.10 -7.34
C PHE A 151 -7.92 12.13 -7.09
N PRO A 152 -8.24 13.38 -6.70
CA PRO A 152 -7.22 14.36 -6.34
C PRO A 152 -6.32 13.84 -5.21
N VAL A 153 -5.05 13.58 -5.53
CA VAL A 153 -4.12 12.89 -4.62
C VAL A 153 -3.85 13.69 -3.33
N GLU A 154 -3.94 15.01 -3.40
CA GLU A 154 -3.77 15.92 -2.27
C GLU A 154 -4.84 15.70 -1.19
N GLN A 155 -6.01 15.20 -1.59
CA GLN A 155 -7.13 14.89 -0.69
C GLN A 155 -7.06 13.48 -0.08
N LEU A 156 -6.07 12.65 -0.48
CA LEU A 156 -5.91 11.30 0.07
C LEU A 156 -5.24 11.31 1.45
N GLY A 157 -4.46 12.34 1.78
CA GLY A 157 -3.84 12.46 3.11
C GLY A 157 -2.63 11.53 3.29
N ALA A 158 -2.70 10.62 4.27
CA ALA A 158 -1.56 9.77 4.66
C ALA A 158 -1.01 8.87 3.52
N PRO A 159 -1.82 8.19 2.70
CA PRO A 159 -1.36 7.43 1.53
C PRO A 159 -0.51 8.26 0.57
N TYR A 160 -0.93 9.50 0.30
CA TYR A 160 -0.19 10.38 -0.60
C TYR A 160 1.11 10.88 0.04
N ARG A 161 1.10 11.25 1.32
CA ARG A 161 2.33 11.60 2.05
C ARG A 161 3.34 10.44 2.05
N ALA A 162 2.86 9.21 2.23
CA ALA A 162 3.70 8.02 2.16
C ALA A 162 4.34 7.88 0.76
N LEU A 163 3.56 7.99 -0.32
CA LEU A 163 4.10 7.96 -1.70
C LEU A 163 5.21 9.01 -1.90
N ARG A 164 4.96 10.23 -1.44
CA ARG A 164 5.91 11.36 -1.50
C ARG A 164 7.17 11.09 -0.69
N ALA A 165 7.07 10.40 0.44
CA ALA A 165 8.19 10.07 1.32
C ALA A 165 9.04 8.89 0.82
N VAL A 166 8.44 7.89 0.16
CA VAL A 166 9.20 6.74 -0.38
C VAL A 166 10.22 7.19 -1.44
N ARG A 167 9.84 8.12 -2.33
CA ARG A 167 10.68 8.55 -3.45
C ARG A 167 12.07 9.07 -3.04
N PRO A 168 12.23 9.97 -2.05
CA PRO A 168 13.56 10.32 -1.54
C PRO A 168 14.18 9.21 -0.68
N VAL A 169 13.38 8.41 0.02
CA VAL A 169 13.85 7.30 0.87
C VAL A 169 14.58 6.21 0.07
N ILE A 170 14.21 5.93 -1.18
CA ILE A 170 14.91 4.92 -2.00
C ILE A 170 16.34 5.33 -2.36
N PHE A 171 16.63 6.62 -2.43
CA PHE A 171 17.98 7.17 -2.71
C PHE A 171 18.77 7.51 -1.45
N LEU A 172 18.10 7.58 -0.30
CA LEU A 172 18.76 7.90 0.96
C LEU A 172 19.74 6.80 1.38
N GLU A 173 20.91 7.22 1.85
CA GLU A 173 21.92 6.33 2.45
C GLU A 173 21.43 5.76 3.78
N THR A 174 21.83 4.53 4.09
CA THR A 174 21.46 3.83 5.33
C THR A 174 21.86 4.60 6.59
N SER A 175 23.00 5.31 6.55
CA SER A 175 23.54 6.12 7.65
C SER A 175 22.65 7.31 8.01
N GLN A 176 21.94 7.87 7.04
CA GLN A 176 21.09 9.06 7.20
C GLN A 176 19.65 8.71 7.57
N PHE A 177 19.34 7.41 7.66
CA PHE A 177 17.97 6.94 7.84
C PHE A 177 17.43 7.23 9.25
N SER A 178 18.23 7.01 10.30
CA SER A 178 17.79 7.19 11.70
C SER A 178 17.38 8.63 12.02
N SER A 179 17.98 9.64 11.36
CA SER A 179 17.72 11.07 11.60
C SER A 179 16.68 11.69 10.65
N SER A 180 16.17 10.94 9.68
CA SER A 180 15.30 11.49 8.64
C SER A 180 13.86 11.71 9.12
N LEU A 181 13.34 12.92 8.87
CA LEU A 181 11.92 13.24 9.11
C LEU A 181 10.97 12.43 8.22
N LEU A 182 11.46 11.94 7.07
CA LEU A 182 10.69 11.10 6.13
C LEU A 182 10.22 9.79 6.76
N ARG A 183 10.86 9.37 7.87
CA ARG A 183 10.46 8.19 8.66
C ARG A 183 9.05 8.35 9.27
N GLN A 184 8.61 9.58 9.53
CA GLN A 184 7.32 9.84 10.19
C GLN A 184 6.13 9.73 9.23
N ASP A 185 6.38 9.90 7.93
CA ASP A 185 5.36 9.85 6.89
C ASP A 185 5.19 8.44 6.29
N LEU A 186 5.97 7.46 6.75
CA LEU A 186 5.96 6.08 6.27
C LEU A 186 5.59 5.09 7.37
N PRO A 187 4.79 4.06 7.05
CA PRO A 187 4.61 2.92 7.95
C PRO A 187 5.96 2.24 8.25
N PRO A 188 6.26 1.88 9.51
CA PRO A 188 7.49 1.18 9.87
C PRO A 188 7.70 -0.11 9.08
N SER A 189 6.64 -0.87 8.82
CA SER A 189 6.66 -2.06 7.97
C SER A 189 7.23 -1.76 6.58
N VAL A 190 6.78 -0.70 5.90
CA VAL A 190 7.27 -0.30 4.56
C VAL A 190 8.79 -0.04 4.61
N ILE A 191 9.24 0.68 5.62
CA ILE A 191 10.66 0.99 5.82
C ILE A 191 11.50 -0.27 6.03
N LEU A 192 11.06 -1.13 6.95
CA LEU A 192 11.78 -2.36 7.28
C LEU A 192 11.87 -3.29 6.08
N HIS A 193 10.81 -3.40 5.28
CA HIS A 193 10.82 -4.19 4.05
C HIS A 193 11.82 -3.62 3.03
N HIS A 194 11.78 -2.31 2.81
CA HIS A 194 12.72 -1.66 1.89
C HIS A 194 14.18 -1.87 2.31
N LEU A 195 14.47 -1.90 3.63
CA LEU A 195 15.82 -2.12 4.14
C LEU A 195 16.42 -3.47 3.74
N TYR A 196 15.62 -4.52 3.50
CA TYR A 196 16.15 -5.80 2.98
C TYR A 196 16.82 -5.63 1.61
N SER A 197 16.37 -4.70 0.77
CA SER A 197 17.00 -4.42 -0.53
C SER A 197 18.46 -3.95 -0.39
N ARG A 198 18.81 -3.34 0.75
CA ARG A 198 20.15 -2.85 1.09
C ARG A 198 21.00 -3.88 1.86
N GLY A 199 20.38 -4.98 2.30
CA GLY A 199 21.04 -6.01 3.10
C GLY A 199 21.74 -7.07 2.24
N PRO A 200 22.69 -7.83 2.83
CA PRO A 200 23.37 -8.93 2.14
C PRO A 200 22.38 -10.05 1.79
N GLU A 201 22.66 -10.84 0.74
CA GLU A 201 21.78 -11.93 0.28
C GLU A 201 21.42 -12.94 1.38
N GLU A 202 22.32 -13.13 2.34
CA GLU A 202 22.15 -14.02 3.48
C GLU A 202 21.04 -13.58 4.45
N LEU A 203 20.74 -12.28 4.48
CA LEU A 203 19.61 -11.71 5.21
C LEU A 203 18.36 -11.91 4.35
N GLN A 204 17.65 -13.01 4.62
CA GLN A 204 16.42 -13.38 3.93
C GLN A 204 15.25 -12.55 4.46
N SER A 205 14.38 -12.06 3.56
CA SER A 205 13.14 -11.38 3.95
C SER A 205 12.12 -12.39 4.51
N PRO A 206 11.06 -11.93 5.21
CA PRO A 206 10.04 -12.85 5.73
C PRO A 206 9.34 -13.62 4.60
N LEU A 207 9.13 -12.96 3.46
CA LEU A 207 8.64 -13.56 2.22
C LEU A 207 9.56 -14.70 1.73
N GLN A 208 10.87 -14.48 1.69
CA GLN A 208 11.83 -15.49 1.23
C GLN A 208 11.97 -16.65 2.23
N ARG A 209 12.05 -16.34 3.53
CA ARG A 209 12.16 -17.33 4.61
C ARG A 209 10.98 -18.31 4.58
N ASN A 210 9.77 -17.79 4.42
CA ASN A 210 8.54 -18.58 4.48
C ASN A 210 8.06 -19.07 3.12
N ARG A 211 8.81 -18.79 2.04
CA ARG A 211 8.51 -19.20 0.66
C ARG A 211 7.11 -18.79 0.20
N LEU A 212 6.67 -17.60 0.60
CA LEU A 212 5.38 -17.04 0.22
C LEU A 212 5.47 -16.31 -1.11
N THR A 213 4.37 -16.26 -1.85
CA THR A 213 4.27 -15.35 -2.99
C THR A 213 4.10 -13.91 -2.51
N PRO A 214 4.47 -12.90 -3.33
CA PRO A 214 4.24 -11.49 -3.00
C PRO A 214 2.78 -11.19 -2.65
N MET A 215 1.83 -11.83 -3.35
CA MET A 215 0.40 -11.69 -3.10
C MET A 215 0.00 -12.27 -1.74
N GLN A 216 0.39 -13.51 -1.43
CA GLN A 216 0.10 -14.14 -0.14
C GLN A 216 0.64 -13.33 1.03
N TYR A 217 1.87 -12.82 0.90
CA TYR A 217 2.48 -12.00 1.93
C TYR A 217 1.78 -10.65 2.08
N SER A 218 1.36 -10.02 0.97
CA SER A 218 0.61 -8.77 0.99
C SER A 218 -0.76 -8.93 1.68
N LEU A 219 -1.49 -9.99 1.37
CA LEU A 219 -2.77 -10.32 2.03
C LEU A 219 -2.58 -10.56 3.53
N TRP A 220 -1.53 -11.28 3.91
CA TRP A 220 -1.19 -11.45 5.32
C TRP A 220 -0.89 -10.10 5.99
N MET A 221 -0.08 -9.24 5.38
CA MET A 221 0.20 -7.90 5.93
C MET A 221 -1.06 -7.04 6.09
N ASP A 222 -2.07 -7.19 5.21
CA ASP A 222 -3.36 -6.49 5.36
C ASP A 222 -4.17 -6.96 6.57
N SER A 223 -3.98 -8.20 7.01
CA SER A 223 -4.67 -8.78 8.18
C SER A 223 -3.96 -8.51 9.51
N GLN A 224 -2.73 -8.00 9.49
CA GLN A 224 -1.86 -7.92 10.66
C GLN A 224 -1.51 -6.47 11.05
N GLY A 225 -1.28 -6.27 12.35
CA GLY A 225 -0.71 -5.02 12.87
C GLY A 225 0.81 -4.92 12.66
N GLU A 226 1.34 -3.70 12.78
CA GLU A 226 2.79 -3.42 12.68
C GLU A 226 3.63 -4.24 13.68
N ASP A 227 3.08 -4.58 14.84
CA ASP A 227 3.74 -5.41 15.86
C ASP A 227 3.91 -6.87 15.40
N GLN A 228 2.91 -7.44 14.73
CA GLN A 228 2.93 -8.79 14.19
C GLN A 228 3.86 -8.88 12.97
N ILE A 229 3.80 -7.88 12.09
CA ILE A 229 4.73 -7.74 10.98
C ILE A 229 6.18 -7.66 11.50
N TRP A 230 6.40 -6.88 12.57
CA TRP A 230 7.71 -6.80 13.22
C TRP A 230 8.18 -8.13 13.78
N LYS A 231 7.32 -8.95 14.40
CA LYS A 231 7.72 -10.28 14.88
C LYS A 231 8.26 -11.16 13.75
N GLY A 232 7.58 -11.16 12.60
CA GLY A 232 8.04 -11.89 11.41
C GLY A 232 9.42 -11.40 10.92
N ILE A 233 9.61 -10.09 10.85
CA ILE A 233 10.89 -9.46 10.49
C ILE A 233 11.99 -9.77 11.50
N LYS A 234 11.68 -9.64 12.80
CA LYS A 234 12.62 -9.90 13.89
C LYS A 234 13.11 -11.35 13.84
N ALA A 235 12.23 -12.30 13.56
CA ALA A 235 12.63 -13.70 13.41
C ALA A 235 13.71 -13.84 12.31
N THR A 236 13.56 -13.19 11.15
CA THR A 236 14.59 -13.28 10.10
C THR A 236 15.90 -12.60 10.50
N LEU A 237 15.83 -11.52 11.28
CA LEU A 237 17.01 -10.85 11.83
C LEU A 237 17.74 -11.74 12.84
N ASP A 238 17.00 -12.43 13.71
CA ASP A 238 17.55 -13.37 14.69
C ASP A 238 18.27 -14.54 13.98
N ASP A 239 17.67 -15.09 12.91
CA ASP A 239 18.29 -16.12 12.08
C ASP A 239 19.59 -15.64 11.42
N TYR A 240 19.59 -14.43 10.86
CA TYR A 240 20.78 -13.81 10.27
C TYR A 240 21.87 -13.65 11.34
N ALA A 241 21.51 -13.13 12.52
CA ALA A 241 22.46 -12.95 13.61
C ALA A 241 23.05 -14.28 14.11
N ALA A 242 22.26 -15.35 14.16
CA ALA A 242 22.74 -16.68 14.49
C ALA A 242 23.78 -17.19 13.47
N LYS A 243 23.51 -17.01 12.16
CA LYS A 243 24.43 -17.40 11.07
C LYS A 243 25.74 -16.61 11.06
N VAL A 244 25.70 -15.31 11.34
CA VAL A 244 26.90 -14.47 11.44
C VAL A 244 27.75 -14.92 12.63
N ARG A 245 27.12 -15.14 13.80
CA ARG A 245 27.83 -15.61 15.00
C ARG A 245 28.43 -17.01 14.82
N SER A 246 27.73 -17.94 14.16
CA SER A 246 28.28 -19.28 13.92
C SER A 246 29.51 -19.28 13.02
N ARG A 247 29.69 -18.25 12.19
CA ARG A 247 30.88 -18.06 11.35
C ARG A 247 32.06 -17.42 12.09
N GLY A 248 31.84 -16.90 13.30
CA GLY A 248 32.84 -16.18 14.07
C GLY A 248 32.97 -14.70 13.69
N ASP A 249 32.13 -14.20 12.79
CA ASP A 249 32.10 -12.80 12.39
C ASP A 249 31.55 -11.92 13.53
N LYS A 250 32.21 -10.80 13.77
CA LYS A 250 31.82 -9.82 14.81
C LYS A 250 31.07 -8.62 14.25
N GLU A 251 31.10 -8.44 12.93
CA GLU A 251 30.50 -7.30 12.25
C GLU A 251 29.21 -7.73 11.55
N PHE A 252 28.12 -7.03 11.86
CA PHE A 252 26.86 -7.19 11.15
C PHE A 252 26.79 -6.18 10.00
N SER A 253 25.98 -6.48 8.98
CA SER A 253 25.61 -5.47 7.97
C SER A 253 25.04 -4.22 8.66
N PRO A 254 25.36 -2.99 8.19
CA PRO A 254 24.86 -1.74 8.78
C PRO A 254 23.32 -1.63 8.78
N VAL A 255 22.64 -2.43 7.95
CA VAL A 255 21.18 -2.52 7.92
C VAL A 255 20.61 -3.23 9.14
N TYR A 256 21.30 -4.22 9.69
CA TYR A 256 20.84 -5.02 10.83
C TYR A 256 20.55 -4.18 12.09
N PRO A 257 21.50 -3.37 12.62
CA PRO A 257 21.24 -2.58 13.82
C PRO A 257 20.15 -1.53 13.58
N LEU A 258 20.07 -0.95 12.38
CA LEU A 258 19.02 0.00 12.00
C LEU A 258 17.62 -0.64 12.01
N MET A 259 17.47 -1.84 11.44
CA MET A 259 16.19 -2.56 11.46
C MET A 259 15.78 -2.92 12.89
N MET A 260 16.74 -3.31 13.73
CA MET A 260 16.51 -3.58 15.16
C MET A 260 16.07 -2.32 15.92
N GLU A 261 16.69 -1.17 15.65
CA GLU A 261 16.30 0.12 16.23
C GLU A 261 14.84 0.48 15.89
N ILE A 262 14.51 0.45 14.60
CA ILE A 262 13.19 0.81 14.09
C ILE A 262 12.12 -0.14 14.65
N GLY A 263 12.37 -1.45 14.58
CA GLY A 263 11.41 -2.46 15.02
C GLY A 263 11.21 -2.51 16.52
N SER A 264 12.27 -2.29 17.32
CA SER A 264 12.14 -2.28 18.79
C SER A 264 11.18 -1.18 19.27
N SER A 265 11.12 -0.05 18.56
CA SER A 265 10.16 1.02 18.86
C SER A 265 8.69 0.60 18.72
N LEU A 266 8.39 -0.42 17.90
CA LEU A 266 7.04 -0.96 17.70
C LEU A 266 6.59 -1.79 18.90
N SER A 267 7.50 -2.56 19.50
CA SER A 267 7.21 -3.38 20.68
C SER A 267 6.91 -2.56 21.95
N GLY A 268 7.47 -1.34 22.03
CA GLY A 268 7.26 -0.42 23.15
C GLY A 268 5.91 0.32 23.14
N ILE A 269 5.28 0.46 21.96
CA ILE A 269 4.01 1.19 21.81
C ILE A 269 2.84 0.48 22.51
N VAL A 270 2.91 -0.86 22.66
CA VAL A 270 1.87 -1.67 23.31
C VAL A 270 1.87 -1.54 24.84
N ARG A 271 2.98 -1.15 25.47
CA ARG A 271 3.07 -1.05 26.95
C ARG A 271 2.78 0.32 27.55
N GLY A 272 2.60 1.36 26.72
CA GLY A 272 2.45 2.72 27.23
C GLY A 272 1.75 3.65 26.25
N ARG A 273 0.42 3.55 26.15
CA ARG A 273 -0.48 4.66 25.78
C ARG A 273 -1.96 4.27 25.86
N CYS A 274 -2.49 4.23 27.08
CA CYS A 274 -3.85 4.71 27.36
C CYS A 274 -3.71 6.04 28.11
N THR A 275 -3.34 7.10 27.39
CA THR A 275 -3.51 8.49 27.86
C THR A 275 -4.03 9.30 26.69
N ALA A 276 -5.16 9.96 26.95
CA ALA A 276 -6.04 10.63 26.01
C ALA A 276 -5.33 11.54 24.99
N GLY A 277 -5.85 11.54 23.75
CA GLY A 277 -5.74 12.69 22.87
C GLY A 277 -4.59 12.70 21.86
N LYS A 278 -4.35 11.59 21.15
CA LYS A 278 -3.85 11.56 19.75
C LYS A 278 -3.69 10.10 19.34
N CYS A 279 -4.74 9.52 18.76
CA CYS A 279 -4.60 8.27 18.03
C CYS A 279 -3.67 8.53 16.83
N PRO A 280 -2.65 7.69 16.58
CA PRO A 280 -2.07 7.63 15.25
C PRO A 280 -3.22 7.25 14.30
N SER A 281 -3.40 8.04 13.25
CA SER A 281 -4.40 7.78 12.22
C SER A 281 -4.31 6.33 11.79
N ASN A 282 -5.35 5.54 12.10
CA ASN A 282 -5.49 4.15 11.68
C ASN A 282 -5.16 4.06 10.19
N PHE A 283 -3.99 3.50 9.88
CA PHE A 283 -3.61 3.11 8.53
C PHE A 283 -4.38 1.84 8.11
N ASN A 284 -5.12 1.23 9.03
CA ASN A 284 -6.27 0.38 8.72
C ASN A 284 -7.43 1.25 8.25
N SER A 285 -7.33 1.75 7.02
CA SER A 285 -8.52 2.09 6.26
C SER A 285 -9.30 0.79 6.06
N ASN A 286 -10.40 0.64 6.80
CA ASN A 286 -11.39 -0.43 6.70
C ASN A 286 -11.38 -1.11 5.32
N ASN A 287 -10.71 -2.26 5.24
CA ASN A 287 -10.84 -3.15 4.11
C ASN A 287 -12.25 -3.72 4.15
N VAL A 288 -13.14 -3.16 3.34
CA VAL A 288 -14.48 -3.72 3.10
C VAL A 288 -14.39 -4.99 2.23
N PHE A 289 -13.17 -5.46 1.92
CA PHE A 289 -12.91 -6.39 0.81
C PHE A 289 -11.92 -7.51 1.11
N THR A 290 -11.60 -7.82 2.38
CA THR A 290 -10.68 -8.92 2.70
C THR A 290 -11.38 -10.26 2.90
N ASP A 291 -10.90 -11.28 2.20
CA ASP A 291 -11.15 -12.70 2.47
C ASP A 291 -10.48 -13.13 3.79
N GLU A 292 -11.27 -13.33 4.84
CA GLU A 292 -10.82 -13.79 6.17
C GLU A 292 -10.15 -15.18 6.14
N LEU A 293 -10.54 -16.05 5.20
CA LEU A 293 -10.11 -17.46 5.16
C LEU A 293 -8.63 -17.68 4.80
N ILE A 294 -8.00 -16.73 4.09
CA ILE A 294 -6.58 -16.86 3.70
C ILE A 294 -5.65 -16.44 4.84
N ALA A 295 -6.08 -15.49 5.69
CA ALA A 295 -5.28 -14.96 6.79
C ALA A 295 -4.99 -16.04 7.86
N ASP A 296 -5.98 -16.88 8.18
CA ASP A 296 -5.86 -17.95 9.17
C ASP A 296 -4.88 -19.05 8.73
N TYR A 297 -4.81 -19.37 7.43
CA TYR A 297 -3.88 -20.38 6.93
C TYR A 297 -2.43 -19.90 6.95
N ILE A 298 -2.19 -18.60 6.74
CA ILE A 298 -0.83 -18.02 6.74
C ILE A 298 -0.32 -17.80 8.17
N PHE A 299 -1.20 -17.70 9.17
CA PHE A 299 -0.81 -17.53 10.59
C PHE A 299 0.17 -18.60 11.09
N HIS A 300 0.04 -19.84 10.60
CA HIS A 300 0.94 -20.95 10.96
C HIS A 300 2.38 -20.78 10.46
N PHE A 301 2.64 -19.92 9.47
CA PHE A 301 3.99 -19.70 8.93
C PHE A 301 4.79 -18.63 9.70
N PHE A 302 4.13 -17.81 10.51
CA PHE A 302 4.75 -16.69 11.23
C PHE A 302 4.71 -16.82 12.76
N SER A 303 4.12 -17.92 13.29
CA SER A 303 4.11 -18.28 14.72
C SER A 303 5.26 -19.23 15.04
#